data_AF-A0A505D7G6-F1
#
_entry.id   AF-A0A505D7G6-F1
#
_cell.length_a   1.000
_cell.length_b   1.000
_cell.length_c   1.000
_cell.angle_alpha   90.00
_cell.angle_beta   90.00
_cell.angle_gamma   90.00
#
_symmetry.space_group_name_H-M   'P 1'
#
loop_
_entity.id
_entity.type
_entity.pdbx_description
1 polymer ?
#
loop_
_entity_poly.entity_id
_entity_poly.type
_entity_poly.pdbx_seq_one_letter_code
_entity_poly.pdbx_strand_id
1 'polypeptide(L)'
;GDDVILFGLSAVRNVGTNVVEAIIRCRKAKGKYASFPDYLDKVEAVVCNKRTTESLIKAGAFDTMGHTRKGLTAQYEPMIDNVVQVKRKEAEGQFDLFGGMGDDTADEPGFGLDVTFTDDEWDKTYLLAQEREMLGLYVSDHPLFGLEHVLSDKADAGIAQLTGGDFSDGAVVTIGGIISGLQRKMTKQGNAWAIATVEDLAGSIECMFFPATYQLVSTQLVEDAVVFVKGRLDKREDVPRLVAMELQV
;
A
#
# COMPACT_ATOMS: atom_id res chain seq x y z
N GLY A 1 -4.91 6.85 24.59
CA GLY A 1 -3.47 6.91 24.86
C GLY A 1 -2.84 7.12 23.51
N ASP A 2 -2.69 8.38 23.15
CA ASP A 2 -2.97 8.86 21.78
C ASP A 2 -1.70 9.28 21.03
N ASP A 3 -0.67 8.45 21.05
CA ASP A 3 0.56 8.65 20.25
C ASP A 3 0.55 7.83 18.94
N VAL A 4 -0.63 7.50 18.42
CA VAL A 4 -0.77 6.77 17.15
C VAL A 4 -1.78 7.44 16.22
N ILE A 5 -1.35 7.68 14.99
CA ILE A 5 -2.23 8.13 13.90
C ILE A 5 -2.70 6.89 13.16
N LEU A 6 -4.02 6.67 13.12
CA LEU A 6 -4.62 5.53 12.44
C LEU A 6 -5.05 5.91 11.03
N PHE A 7 -4.78 5.03 10.08
CA PHE A 7 -5.25 5.20 8.71
C PHE A 7 -6.77 4.97 8.62
N GLY A 8 -7.47 5.88 7.93
CA GLY A 8 -8.92 5.76 7.75
C GLY A 8 -9.28 4.75 6.67
N LEU A 9 -10.29 3.91 6.90
CA LEU A 9 -10.76 2.93 5.90
C LEU A 9 -11.24 3.58 4.58
N SER A 10 -11.67 4.85 4.63
CA SER A 10 -12.08 5.62 3.45
C SER A 10 -10.93 6.03 2.53
N ALA A 11 -9.68 5.98 3.02
CA ALA A 11 -8.50 6.28 2.23
C ALA A 11 -7.98 5.04 1.47
N VAL A 12 -8.52 3.86 1.77
CA VAL A 12 -8.17 2.63 1.06
C VAL A 12 -8.79 2.63 -0.33
N ARG A 13 -7.96 2.39 -1.36
CA ARG A 13 -8.41 2.30 -2.74
C ARG A 13 -9.51 1.24 -2.90
N ASN A 14 -10.51 1.52 -3.74
CA ASN A 14 -11.68 0.66 -3.99
C ASN A 14 -12.63 0.46 -2.80
N VAL A 15 -12.48 1.21 -1.70
CA VAL A 15 -13.42 1.17 -0.56
C VAL A 15 -14.33 2.41 -0.61
N GLY A 16 -15.63 2.19 -0.75
CA GLY A 16 -16.63 3.26 -0.80
C GLY A 16 -17.06 3.73 0.59
N THR A 17 -17.45 5.00 0.71
CA THR A 17 -17.95 5.58 1.97
C THR A 17 -19.13 4.78 2.56
N ASN A 18 -20.04 4.31 1.71
CA ASN A 18 -21.16 3.46 2.11
C ASN A 18 -20.72 2.15 2.78
N VAL A 19 -19.64 1.53 2.30
CA VAL A 19 -19.05 0.33 2.89
C VAL A 19 -18.46 0.65 4.26
N VAL A 20 -17.69 1.75 4.37
CA VAL A 20 -17.08 2.18 5.63
C VAL A 20 -18.15 2.47 6.70
N GLU A 21 -19.20 3.20 6.33
CA GLU A 21 -20.31 3.50 7.23
C GLU A 21 -21.03 2.22 7.70
N ALA A 22 -21.23 1.25 6.80
CA ALA A 22 -21.83 -0.05 7.15
C ALA A 22 -20.93 -0.85 8.09
N ILE A 23 -19.61 -0.90 7.86
CA ILE A 23 -18.64 -1.54 8.76
C ILE A 23 -18.68 -0.91 10.15
N ILE A 24 -18.70 0.42 10.24
CA ILE A 24 -18.74 1.15 11.52
C ILE A 24 -20.07 0.89 12.25
N ARG A 25 -21.20 0.95 11.53
CA ARG A 25 -22.54 0.69 12.07
C ARG A 25 -22.63 -0.73 12.63
N CYS A 26 -22.21 -1.74 11.87
CA CYS A 26 -22.22 -3.13 12.30
C CYS A 26 -21.34 -3.34 13.53
N ARG A 27 -20.14 -2.74 13.56
CA ARG A 27 -19.23 -2.82 14.72
C ARG A 27 -19.82 -2.16 15.97
N LYS A 28 -20.52 -1.03 15.83
CA LYS A 28 -21.21 -0.36 16.94
C LYS A 28 -22.38 -1.17 17.48
N ALA A 29 -23.13 -1.84 16.60
CA ALA A 29 -24.31 -2.60 16.97
C ALA A 29 -24.00 -4.02 17.49
N LYS A 30 -23.02 -4.70 16.88
CA LYS A 30 -22.71 -6.13 17.11
C LYS A 30 -21.38 -6.36 17.82
N GLY A 31 -20.66 -5.30 18.17
CA GLY A 31 -19.36 -5.37 18.84
C GLY A 31 -18.16 -5.49 17.89
N LYS A 32 -16.96 -5.67 18.46
CA LYS A 32 -15.72 -5.81 17.70
C LYS A 32 -15.75 -7.10 16.85
N TYR A 33 -15.00 -7.06 15.74
CA TYR A 33 -14.72 -8.23 14.93
C TYR A 33 -13.51 -8.96 15.52
N ALA A 34 -13.67 -10.22 15.88
CA ALA A 34 -12.65 -11.06 16.51
C ALA A 34 -11.78 -11.80 15.47
N SER A 35 -12.36 -12.19 14.35
CA SER A 35 -11.72 -12.90 13.25
C SER A 35 -12.30 -12.47 11.90
N PHE A 36 -11.71 -12.88 10.78
CA PHE A 36 -12.27 -12.60 9.46
C PHE A 36 -13.63 -13.28 9.22
N PRO A 37 -13.86 -14.55 9.62
CA PRO A 37 -15.21 -15.13 9.64
C PRO A 37 -16.22 -14.33 10.46
N ASP A 38 -15.86 -13.90 11.68
CA ASP A 38 -16.72 -13.10 12.56
C ASP A 38 -17.03 -11.71 11.96
N TYR A 39 -16.08 -11.13 11.23
CA TYR A 39 -16.32 -9.93 10.42
C TYR A 39 -17.40 -10.19 9.35
N LEU A 40 -17.27 -11.26 8.56
CA LEU A 40 -18.24 -11.58 7.50
C LEU A 40 -19.65 -11.91 8.04
N ASP A 41 -19.74 -12.56 9.20
CA ASP A 41 -21.00 -12.80 9.89
C ASP A 41 -21.69 -11.48 10.26
N LYS A 42 -20.95 -10.58 10.90
CA LYS A 42 -21.52 -9.35 11.47
C LYS A 42 -21.84 -8.28 10.44
N VAL A 43 -21.08 -8.14 9.35
CA VAL A 43 -21.29 -7.06 8.37
C VAL A 43 -22.54 -7.26 7.52
N GLU A 44 -22.99 -6.18 6.88
CA GLU A 44 -24.08 -6.20 5.91
C GLU A 44 -23.61 -6.67 4.53
N ALA A 45 -24.52 -7.19 3.70
CA ALA A 45 -24.20 -7.72 2.37
C ALA A 45 -23.52 -6.69 1.45
N VAL A 46 -23.78 -5.39 1.63
CA VAL A 46 -23.13 -4.31 0.88
C VAL A 46 -21.61 -4.26 1.08
N VAL A 47 -21.13 -4.80 2.21
CA VAL A 47 -19.71 -4.88 2.55
C VAL A 47 -19.03 -6.10 1.92
N CYS A 48 -19.79 -7.15 1.63
CA CYS A 48 -19.30 -8.44 1.10
C CYS A 48 -19.03 -8.38 -0.41
N ASN A 49 -18.16 -7.47 -0.84
CA ASN A 49 -17.69 -7.36 -2.21
C ASN A 49 -16.24 -7.87 -2.31
N LYS A 50 -15.95 -8.75 -3.28
CA LYS A 50 -14.61 -9.32 -3.48
C LYS A 50 -13.53 -8.26 -3.62
N ARG A 51 -13.72 -7.28 -4.52
CA ARG A 51 -12.74 -6.22 -4.78
C ARG A 51 -12.48 -5.36 -3.55
N THR A 52 -13.54 -4.98 -2.83
CA THR A 52 -13.41 -4.18 -1.61
C THR A 52 -12.74 -4.97 -0.50
N THR A 53 -13.08 -6.25 -0.35
CA THR A 53 -12.49 -7.15 0.65
C THR A 53 -11.00 -7.38 0.37
N GLU A 54 -10.63 -7.62 -0.88
CA GLU A 54 -9.24 -7.77 -1.31
C GLU A 54 -8.42 -6.51 -0.98
N SER A 55 -8.95 -5.32 -1.29
CA SER A 55 -8.30 -4.06 -0.97
C SER A 55 -8.13 -3.85 0.54
N LEU A 56 -9.11 -4.23 1.35
CA LEU A 56 -9.02 -4.16 2.82
C LEU A 56 -7.97 -5.14 3.37
N ILE A 57 -7.87 -6.35 2.82
CA ILE A 57 -6.82 -7.33 3.17
C ILE A 57 -5.45 -6.74 2.85
N LYS A 58 -5.24 -6.30 1.61
CA LYS A 58 -3.96 -5.76 1.14
C LYS A 58 -3.53 -4.50 1.88
N ALA A 59 -4.50 -3.69 2.34
CA ALA A 59 -4.29 -2.50 3.16
C ALA A 59 -3.98 -2.78 4.65
N GLY A 60 -4.11 -4.03 5.11
CA GLY A 60 -3.86 -4.39 6.50
C GLY A 60 -5.02 -4.17 7.46
N ALA A 61 -6.24 -3.97 6.97
CA ALA A 61 -7.40 -3.71 7.82
C ALA A 61 -7.75 -4.90 8.75
N PHE A 62 -7.23 -6.09 8.46
CA PHE A 62 -7.50 -7.33 9.19
C PHE A 62 -6.29 -7.87 9.96
N ASP A 63 -5.13 -7.18 9.96
CA ASP A 63 -3.87 -7.70 10.52
C ASP A 63 -3.96 -8.03 12.04
N THR A 64 -4.88 -7.35 12.75
CA THR A 64 -5.12 -7.60 14.18
C THR A 64 -6.04 -8.79 14.48
N MET A 65 -6.57 -9.45 13.44
CA MET A 65 -7.48 -10.60 13.55
C MET A 65 -6.76 -11.96 13.56
N GLY A 66 -5.43 -11.96 13.59
CA GLY A 66 -4.64 -13.19 13.68
C GLY A 66 -4.53 -13.97 12.37
N HIS A 67 -4.79 -13.33 11.23
CA HIS A 67 -4.63 -13.92 9.90
C HIS A 67 -3.54 -13.19 9.12
N THR A 68 -2.73 -13.92 8.37
CA THR A 68 -1.80 -13.34 7.40
C THR A 68 -2.56 -12.77 6.21
N ARG A 69 -2.02 -11.73 5.57
CA ARG A 69 -2.62 -11.16 4.35
C ARG A 69 -2.61 -12.21 3.25
N LYS A 70 -1.51 -12.96 3.09
CA LYS A 70 -1.41 -14.10 2.17
C LYS A 70 -2.48 -15.17 2.44
N GLY A 71 -2.68 -15.55 3.70
CA GLY A 71 -3.69 -16.54 4.10
C GLY A 71 -5.11 -16.08 3.74
N LEU A 72 -5.45 -14.83 4.06
CA LEU A 72 -6.75 -14.26 3.70
C LEU A 72 -6.93 -14.15 2.19
N THR A 73 -5.94 -13.63 1.44
CA THR A 73 -6.03 -13.49 -0.01
C THR A 73 -6.22 -14.83 -0.72
N ALA A 74 -5.69 -15.93 -0.18
CA ALA A 74 -5.88 -17.27 -0.74
C ALA A 74 -7.31 -17.80 -0.61
N GLN A 75 -8.09 -17.31 0.37
CA GLN A 75 -9.36 -17.93 0.77
C GLN A 75 -10.57 -16.98 0.74
N TYR A 76 -10.39 -15.66 0.72
CA TYR A 76 -11.49 -14.72 0.90
C TYR A 76 -12.59 -14.83 -0.16
N GLU A 77 -12.24 -15.14 -1.42
CA GLU A 77 -13.20 -15.21 -2.52
C GLU A 77 -14.34 -16.21 -2.30
N PRO A 78 -14.06 -17.52 -2.08
CA PRO A 78 -15.11 -18.49 -1.80
C PRO A 78 -15.88 -18.18 -0.52
N MET A 79 -15.22 -17.57 0.49
CA MET A 79 -15.91 -17.15 1.72
C MET A 79 -16.93 -16.05 1.45
N ILE A 80 -16.57 -15.03 0.66
CA ILE A 80 -17.48 -13.97 0.23
C ILE A 80 -18.65 -14.55 -0.58
N ASP A 81 -18.37 -15.47 -1.52
CA ASP A 81 -19.42 -16.11 -2.32
C ASP A 81 -20.43 -16.85 -1.44
N ASN A 82 -19.95 -17.60 -0.44
CA ASN A 82 -20.81 -18.31 0.51
C ASN A 82 -21.68 -17.33 1.33
N VAL A 83 -21.05 -16.34 1.95
CA VAL A 83 -21.72 -15.40 2.84
C VAL A 83 -22.76 -14.55 2.12
N VAL A 84 -22.49 -14.15 0.87
CA VAL A 84 -23.48 -13.44 0.05
C VAL A 84 -24.72 -14.29 -0.21
N GLN A 85 -24.56 -15.61 -0.46
CA GLN A 85 -25.70 -16.51 -0.62
C GLN A 85 -26.52 -16.62 0.66
N VAL A 86 -25.85 -16.75 1.82
CA VAL A 86 -26.56 -16.85 3.10
C VAL A 86 -27.33 -15.57 3.42
N LYS A 87 -26.68 -14.41 3.36
CA LYS A 87 -27.33 -13.12 3.64
C LYS A 87 -28.50 -12.84 2.69
N ARG A 88 -28.42 -13.33 1.45
CA ARG A 88 -29.55 -13.25 0.50
C ARG A 88 -30.73 -14.12 0.94
N LYS A 89 -30.51 -15.36 1.35
CA LYS A 89 -31.57 -16.26 1.85
C LYS A 89 -32.24 -15.70 3.12
N GLU A 90 -31.44 -15.14 4.04
CA GLU A 90 -31.95 -14.46 5.23
C GLU A 90 -32.86 -13.29 4.87
N ALA A 91 -32.46 -12.46 3.90
CA ALA A 91 -33.27 -11.34 3.42
C ALA A 91 -34.56 -11.79 2.71
N GLU A 92 -34.55 -12.96 2.07
CA GLU A 92 -35.71 -13.60 1.45
C GLU A 92 -36.63 -14.29 2.48
N GLY A 93 -36.31 -14.24 3.77
CA GLY A 93 -37.09 -14.86 4.85
C GLY A 93 -36.93 -16.37 4.95
N GLN A 94 -36.00 -16.95 4.19
CA GLN A 94 -35.57 -18.33 4.35
C GLN A 94 -34.54 -18.39 5.48
N PHE A 95 -35.04 -18.25 6.72
CA PHE A 95 -34.29 -18.70 7.89
C PHE A 95 -34.27 -20.21 7.84
N ASP A 96 -33.19 -20.78 7.32
CA ASP A 96 -33.02 -22.22 7.39
C ASP A 96 -32.94 -22.61 8.86
N LEU A 97 -33.73 -23.62 9.22
CA LEU A 97 -33.95 -24.15 10.56
C LEU A 97 -32.71 -24.94 11.04
N PHE A 98 -31.52 -24.41 10.79
CA PHE A 98 -30.21 -24.99 11.09
C PHE A 98 -29.33 -24.09 11.98
N GLY A 99 -29.76 -22.84 12.27
CA GLY A 99 -29.11 -22.01 13.29
C GLY A 99 -29.42 -22.40 14.75
N GLY A 100 -29.99 -23.59 14.97
CA GLY A 100 -30.57 -24.03 16.25
C GLY A 100 -29.99 -25.33 16.84
N MET A 101 -28.86 -25.83 16.35
CA MET A 101 -28.10 -26.90 17.02
C MET A 101 -26.61 -26.57 17.01
N GLY A 102 -26.21 -25.74 17.96
CA GLY A 102 -24.83 -25.53 18.38
C GLY A 102 -24.90 -25.11 19.85
N ASP A 103 -24.64 -26.08 20.72
CA ASP A 103 -24.65 -25.99 22.17
C ASP A 103 -23.70 -24.90 22.69
N ASP A 104 -23.93 -24.42 23.91
CA ASP A 104 -23.18 -23.39 24.64
C ASP A 104 -21.68 -23.74 24.83
N THR A 105 -20.90 -23.65 23.75
CA THR A 105 -19.44 -23.64 23.81
C THR A 105 -18.92 -22.50 22.94
N ALA A 106 -18.42 -21.47 23.62
CA ALA A 106 -17.68 -20.39 23.01
C ALA A 106 -16.35 -20.94 22.49
N ASP A 107 -16.32 -21.52 21.28
CA ASP A 107 -15.11 -21.74 20.46
C ASP A 107 -15.37 -22.38 19.06
N GLU A 108 -16.59 -22.40 18.50
CA GLU A 108 -16.83 -22.90 17.12
C GLU A 108 -17.07 -21.77 16.08
N PRO A 109 -16.55 -21.89 14.84
CA PRO A 109 -16.62 -20.82 13.84
C PRO A 109 -18.04 -20.66 13.29
N GLY A 110 -18.55 -19.42 13.36
CA GLY A 110 -19.78 -19.03 12.69
C GLY A 110 -19.68 -19.17 11.16
N PHE A 111 -20.76 -19.68 10.56
CA PHE A 111 -20.89 -20.12 9.17
C PHE A 111 -19.96 -21.30 8.83
N GLY A 112 -20.39 -22.19 7.93
CA GLY A 112 -19.62 -23.34 7.44
C GLY A 112 -18.37 -22.95 6.62
N LEU A 113 -17.57 -22.08 7.18
CA LEU A 113 -16.32 -21.49 6.74
C LEU A 113 -15.20 -22.08 7.62
N ASP A 114 -15.20 -23.40 7.78
CA ASP A 114 -14.10 -24.13 8.41
C ASP A 114 -12.91 -24.10 7.43
N VAL A 115 -12.29 -22.93 7.34
CA VAL A 115 -11.24 -22.59 6.40
C VAL A 115 -9.96 -22.46 7.19
N THR A 116 -9.01 -23.33 6.89
CA THR A 116 -7.65 -23.19 7.42
C THR A 116 -6.92 -22.13 6.62
N PHE A 117 -6.53 -21.05 7.29
CA PHE A 117 -5.62 -20.05 6.73
C PHE A 117 -4.19 -20.54 6.89
N THR A 118 -3.34 -20.29 5.88
CA THR A 118 -1.90 -20.51 6.06
C THR A 118 -1.31 -19.43 6.96
N ASP A 119 -0.38 -19.81 7.82
CA ASP A 119 0.42 -18.89 8.63
C ASP A 119 1.60 -18.31 7.83
N ASP A 120 1.81 -18.76 6.59
CA ASP A 120 2.80 -18.15 5.71
C ASP A 120 2.36 -16.73 5.35
N GLU A 121 3.31 -15.80 5.37
CA GLU A 121 3.12 -14.43 4.88
C GLU A 121 3.86 -14.21 3.54
N TRP A 122 3.49 -13.15 2.83
CA TRP A 122 4.26 -12.65 1.69
C TRP A 122 5.68 -12.22 2.09
N ASP A 123 6.59 -12.22 1.13
CA ASP A 123 7.87 -11.54 1.32
C ASP A 123 7.63 -10.04 1.57
N LYS A 124 8.54 -9.43 2.34
CA LYS A 124 8.40 -8.03 2.76
C LYS A 124 8.23 -7.08 1.58
N THR A 125 8.95 -7.31 0.49
CA THR A 125 8.89 -6.46 -0.71
C THR A 125 7.50 -6.50 -1.34
N TYR A 126 6.92 -7.68 -1.52
CA TYR A 126 5.56 -7.82 -2.04
C TYR A 126 4.52 -7.24 -1.09
N LEU A 127 4.66 -7.47 0.22
CA LEU A 127 3.73 -6.93 1.23
C LEU A 127 3.69 -5.39 1.19
N LEU A 128 4.85 -4.74 1.17
CA LEU A 128 4.96 -3.29 1.07
C LEU A 128 4.40 -2.76 -0.26
N ALA A 129 4.63 -3.48 -1.36
CA ALA A 129 4.05 -3.10 -2.65
C ALA A 129 2.52 -3.14 -2.64
N GLN A 130 1.90 -4.16 -2.03
CA GLN A 130 0.44 -4.24 -1.89
C GLN A 130 -0.11 -3.12 -1.00
N GLU A 131 0.61 -2.77 0.06
CA GLU A 131 0.23 -1.69 0.95
C GLU A 131 0.27 -0.33 0.24
N ARG A 132 1.36 -0.03 -0.48
CA ARG A 132 1.47 1.19 -1.31
C ARG A 132 0.37 1.24 -2.36
N GLU A 133 0.08 0.12 -3.02
CA GLU A 133 -0.95 0.07 -4.06
C GLU A 133 -2.35 0.42 -3.51
N MET A 134 -2.66 0.01 -2.28
CA MET A 134 -3.96 0.23 -1.66
C MET A 134 -4.07 1.53 -0.84
N LEU A 135 -2.97 1.99 -0.23
CA LEU A 135 -2.94 3.14 0.66
C LEU A 135 -2.31 4.39 0.02
N GLY A 136 -1.57 4.22 -1.07
CA GLY A 136 -0.81 5.27 -1.75
C GLY A 136 0.54 5.60 -1.10
N LEU A 137 0.88 4.96 0.03
CA LEU A 137 2.12 5.16 0.76
C LEU A 137 2.48 3.90 1.57
N TYR A 138 3.73 3.80 2.00
CA TYR A 138 4.19 2.77 2.91
C TYR A 138 3.90 3.18 4.37
N VAL A 139 3.02 2.45 5.05
CA VAL A 139 2.58 2.71 6.44
C VAL A 139 3.37 1.86 7.44
N SER A 140 3.57 0.58 7.14
CA SER A 140 4.16 -0.40 8.06
C SER A 140 5.68 -0.29 8.14
N ASP A 141 6.34 -0.03 7.02
CA ASP A 141 7.81 -0.02 6.91
C ASP A 141 8.23 0.68 5.60
N HIS A 142 9.38 1.37 5.55
CA HIS A 142 9.87 2.01 4.33
C HIS A 142 10.95 1.14 3.67
N PRO A 143 10.98 0.94 2.34
CA PRO A 143 12.00 0.09 1.72
C PRO A 143 13.45 0.61 1.83
N LEU A 144 13.64 1.82 2.40
CA LEU A 144 14.96 2.36 2.76
C LEU A 144 15.40 2.02 4.18
N PHE A 145 14.50 1.53 5.05
CA PHE A 145 14.87 1.11 6.40
C PHE A 145 15.78 -0.12 6.34
N GLY A 146 16.89 -0.07 7.07
CA GLY A 146 17.99 -1.04 7.01
C GLY A 146 19.09 -0.70 6.00
N LEU A 147 18.92 0.34 5.17
CA LEU A 147 19.92 0.83 4.21
C LEU A 147 20.63 2.10 4.69
N GLU A 148 20.52 2.46 5.97
CA GLU A 148 21.04 3.72 6.51
C GLU A 148 22.54 3.87 6.26
N HIS A 149 23.31 2.78 6.43
CA HIS A 149 24.75 2.77 6.18
C HIS A 149 25.09 2.97 4.68
N VAL A 150 24.32 2.36 3.77
CA VAL A 150 24.52 2.54 2.33
C VAL A 150 24.16 3.96 1.91
N LEU A 151 23.09 4.51 2.48
CA LEU A 151 22.68 5.89 2.27
C LEU A 151 23.74 6.87 2.78
N SER A 152 24.27 6.67 3.99
CA SER A 152 25.32 7.54 4.54
C SER A 152 26.64 7.47 3.76
N ASP A 153 26.97 6.32 3.20
CA ASP A 153 28.23 6.11 2.48
C ASP A 153 28.19 6.68 1.05
N LYS A 154 27.01 6.69 0.42
CA LYS A 154 26.86 7.03 -1.01
C LYS A 154 26.10 8.32 -1.30
N ALA A 155 25.25 8.81 -0.40
CA ALA A 155 24.51 10.05 -0.59
C ALA A 155 25.25 11.23 0.02
N ASP A 156 25.38 12.32 -0.74
CA ASP A 156 25.98 13.57 -0.29
C ASP A 156 25.01 14.38 0.59
N ALA A 157 23.69 14.18 0.40
CA ALA A 157 22.64 14.91 1.09
C ALA A 157 21.32 14.11 1.15
N GLY A 158 20.53 14.37 2.19
CA GLY A 158 19.11 14.02 2.22
C GLY A 158 18.29 14.96 1.33
N ILE A 159 17.19 14.47 0.77
CA ILE A 159 16.38 15.19 -0.21
C ILE A 159 15.80 16.48 0.38
N ALA A 160 15.38 16.46 1.65
CA ALA A 160 14.90 17.63 2.37
C ALA A 160 15.93 18.79 2.44
N GLN A 161 17.24 18.50 2.42
CA GLN A 161 18.28 19.54 2.45
C GLN A 161 18.40 20.26 1.09
N LEU A 162 18.11 19.56 -0.01
CA LEU A 162 18.13 20.15 -1.34
C LEU A 162 16.99 21.16 -1.52
N THR A 163 15.80 20.82 -0.99
CA THR A 163 14.61 21.69 -1.01
C THR A 163 14.68 22.79 0.06
N GLY A 164 15.32 22.53 1.21
CA GLY A 164 15.47 23.47 2.32
C GLY A 164 16.44 24.64 2.10
N GLY A 165 17.25 24.60 1.03
CA GLY A 165 18.14 25.71 0.67
C GLY A 165 19.61 25.54 1.08
N ASP A 166 19.98 24.38 1.64
CA ASP A 166 21.35 24.12 2.12
C ASP A 166 22.40 24.06 0.99
N PHE A 167 21.93 23.82 -0.24
CA PHE A 167 22.78 23.73 -1.43
C PHE A 167 22.49 24.86 -2.42
N SER A 168 23.53 25.37 -3.09
CA SER A 168 23.40 26.40 -4.12
C SER A 168 22.82 25.85 -5.42
N ASP A 169 22.20 26.72 -6.23
CA ASP A 169 21.85 26.37 -7.62
C ASP A 169 23.09 25.89 -8.39
N GLY A 170 22.91 24.85 -9.20
CA GLY A 170 24.00 24.24 -9.97
C GLY A 170 24.94 23.32 -9.19
N ALA A 171 24.75 23.13 -7.87
CA ALA A 171 25.52 22.16 -7.09
C ALA A 171 25.35 20.74 -7.67
N VAL A 172 26.43 19.96 -7.69
CA VAL A 172 26.39 18.54 -8.07
C VAL A 172 26.36 17.72 -6.80
N VAL A 173 25.33 16.91 -6.64
CA VAL A 173 25.06 16.12 -5.43
C VAL A 173 24.54 14.74 -5.80
N THR A 174 24.80 13.77 -4.93
CA THR A 174 24.26 12.41 -4.99
C THR A 174 23.19 12.26 -3.92
N ILE A 175 22.00 11.82 -4.32
CA ILE A 175 20.91 11.48 -3.40
C ILE A 175 20.62 9.99 -3.48
N GLY A 176 20.19 9.41 -2.37
CA GLY A 176 19.70 8.04 -2.30
C GLY A 176 18.20 8.04 -1.96
N GLY A 177 17.43 7.19 -2.62
CA GLY A 177 15.99 7.10 -2.39
C GLY A 177 15.33 6.00 -3.19
N ILE A 178 14.00 5.99 -3.20
CA ILE A 178 13.18 5.06 -3.99
C ILE A 178 12.53 5.84 -5.13
N ILE A 179 12.45 5.24 -6.31
CA ILE A 179 11.64 5.78 -7.41
C ILE A 179 10.15 5.57 -7.08
N SER A 180 9.48 6.59 -6.54
CA SER A 180 8.06 6.52 -6.19
C SER A 180 7.12 6.80 -7.37
N GLY A 181 7.62 7.42 -8.44
CA GLY A 181 6.88 7.60 -9.69
C GLY A 181 7.78 7.79 -10.90
N LEU A 182 7.35 7.30 -12.06
CA LEU A 182 8.12 7.40 -13.30
C LEU A 182 7.27 7.86 -14.48
N GLN A 183 7.62 9.01 -15.06
CA GLN A 183 7.00 9.56 -16.27
C GLN A 183 7.97 9.48 -17.46
N ARG A 184 7.68 8.59 -18.41
CA ARG A 184 8.43 8.49 -19.67
C ARG A 184 7.83 9.45 -20.71
N LYS A 185 8.67 10.28 -21.33
CA LYS A 185 8.27 11.37 -22.22
C LYS A 185 9.10 11.36 -23.50
N MET A 186 8.58 12.02 -24.53
CA MET A 186 9.29 12.27 -25.78
C MET A 186 9.53 13.77 -25.94
N THR A 187 10.70 14.15 -26.41
CA THR A 187 10.98 15.53 -26.83
C THR A 187 10.29 15.83 -28.16
N LYS A 188 10.20 17.10 -28.54
CA LYS A 188 9.68 17.50 -29.87
C LYS A 188 10.46 16.88 -31.05
N GLN A 189 11.72 16.48 -30.81
CA GLN A 189 12.59 15.83 -31.78
C GLN A 189 12.45 14.30 -31.78
N GLY A 190 11.55 13.73 -30.98
CA GLY A 190 11.32 12.29 -30.88
C GLY A 190 12.28 11.53 -29.97
N ASN A 191 13.20 12.23 -29.27
CA ASN A 191 14.10 11.58 -28.32
C ASN A 191 13.39 11.30 -27.00
N ALA A 192 13.51 10.07 -26.50
CA ALA A 192 12.95 9.65 -25.21
C ALA A 192 13.73 10.24 -24.03
N TRP A 193 13.01 10.61 -22.98
CA TRP A 193 13.54 11.10 -21.70
C TRP A 193 12.56 10.73 -20.58
N ALA A 194 12.95 10.90 -19.32
CA ALA A 194 12.06 10.61 -18.19
C ALA A 194 12.18 11.62 -17.07
N ILE A 195 11.10 11.75 -16.30
CA ILE A 195 11.05 12.39 -14.99
C ILE A 195 10.77 11.26 -14.01
N ALA A 196 11.68 11.05 -13.06
CA ALA A 196 11.46 10.11 -11.96
C ALA A 196 11.32 10.91 -10.66
N THR A 197 10.29 10.64 -9.88
CA THR A 197 10.17 11.15 -8.52
C THR A 197 10.97 10.22 -7.61
N VAL A 198 12.00 10.76 -6.96
CA VAL A 198 12.81 10.03 -5.99
C VAL A 198 12.43 10.51 -4.60
N GLU A 199 12.20 9.57 -3.69
CA GLU A 199 11.74 9.83 -2.33
C GLU A 199 12.67 9.15 -1.32
N ASP A 200 12.99 9.88 -0.25
CA ASP A 200 13.67 9.37 0.94
C ASP A 200 12.76 9.50 2.16
N LEU A 201 13.28 9.20 3.35
CA LEU A 201 12.50 9.26 4.60
C LEU A 201 12.03 10.68 4.98
N ALA A 202 12.59 11.73 4.36
CA ALA A 202 12.40 13.12 4.74
C ALA A 202 11.77 13.98 3.64
N GLY A 203 11.73 13.53 2.39
CA GLY A 203 11.11 14.26 1.29
C GLY A 203 11.26 13.60 -0.07
N SER A 204 10.78 14.31 -1.11
CA SER A 204 10.85 13.85 -2.49
C SER A 204 11.33 14.96 -3.44
N ILE A 205 11.96 14.57 -4.55
CA ILE A 205 12.46 15.48 -5.58
C ILE A 205 12.31 14.86 -6.98
N GLU A 206 11.98 15.70 -7.95
CA GLU A 206 11.94 15.28 -9.35
C GLU A 206 13.34 15.22 -9.95
N CYS A 207 13.72 14.04 -10.45
CA CYS A 207 14.96 13.78 -11.16
C CYS A 207 14.69 13.71 -12.67
N MET A 208 15.30 14.62 -13.43
CA MET A 208 15.16 14.72 -14.88
C MET A 208 16.28 13.95 -15.58
N PHE A 209 15.93 12.88 -16.28
CA PHE A 209 16.82 12.07 -17.11
C PHE A 209 16.67 12.49 -18.56
N PHE A 210 17.46 13.47 -19.01
CA PHE A 210 17.48 13.91 -20.40
C PHE A 210 17.98 12.81 -21.34
N PRO A 211 17.73 12.89 -22.67
CA PRO A 211 17.95 11.77 -23.58
C PRO A 211 19.31 11.09 -23.51
N ALA A 212 20.39 11.84 -23.36
CA ALA A 212 21.75 11.29 -23.24
C ALA A 212 21.89 10.39 -21.99
N THR A 213 21.43 10.87 -20.83
CA THR A 213 21.44 10.08 -19.59
C THR A 213 20.42 8.94 -19.66
N TYR A 214 19.21 9.23 -20.12
CA TYR A 214 18.11 8.26 -20.17
C TYR A 214 18.45 7.03 -21.00
N GLN A 215 19.10 7.18 -22.15
CA GLN A 215 19.52 6.05 -22.99
C GLN A 215 20.42 5.06 -22.23
N LEU A 216 21.25 5.55 -21.30
CA LEU A 216 22.18 4.73 -20.52
C LEU A 216 21.49 3.97 -19.38
N VAL A 217 20.40 4.52 -18.83
CA VAL A 217 19.80 4.04 -17.57
C VAL A 217 18.34 3.58 -17.71
N SER A 218 17.77 3.64 -18.92
CA SER A 218 16.34 3.42 -19.17
C SER A 218 15.76 2.09 -18.68
N THR A 219 16.58 1.04 -18.62
CA THR A 219 16.21 -0.30 -18.12
C THR A 219 16.25 -0.40 -16.60
N GLN A 220 16.96 0.51 -15.94
CA GLN A 220 17.11 0.60 -14.48
C GLN A 220 16.06 1.51 -13.85
N LEU A 221 15.43 2.39 -14.64
CA LEU A 221 14.32 3.24 -14.22
C LEU A 221 13.04 2.42 -14.06
N VAL A 222 12.87 1.84 -12.88
CA VAL A 222 11.69 1.06 -12.47
C VAL A 222 11.15 1.64 -11.18
N GLU A 223 9.83 1.75 -11.05
CA GLU A 223 9.21 2.15 -9.79
C GLU A 223 9.57 1.15 -8.68
N ASP A 224 9.65 1.64 -7.45
CA ASP A 224 10.06 0.90 -6.24
C ASP A 224 11.53 0.45 -6.21
N ALA A 225 12.33 0.80 -7.23
CA ALA A 225 13.77 0.59 -7.18
C ALA A 225 14.43 1.56 -6.19
N VAL A 226 15.27 1.04 -5.29
CA VAL A 226 16.21 1.83 -4.50
C VAL A 226 17.31 2.29 -5.44
N VAL A 227 17.57 3.59 -5.47
CA VAL A 227 18.52 4.19 -6.40
C VAL A 227 19.37 5.27 -5.75
N PHE A 228 20.56 5.45 -6.30
CA PHE A 228 21.42 6.60 -6.08
C PHE A 228 21.48 7.43 -7.35
N VAL A 229 21.01 8.68 -7.27
CA VAL A 229 21.02 9.62 -8.40
C VAL A 229 22.05 10.69 -8.13
N LYS A 230 23.08 10.74 -8.97
CA LYS A 230 24.00 11.88 -9.01
C LYS A 230 23.51 12.86 -10.05
N GLY A 231 23.35 14.12 -9.66
CA GLY A 231 22.83 15.13 -10.57
C GLY A 231 23.16 16.54 -10.16
N ARG A 232 22.85 17.46 -11.08
CA ARG A 232 23.01 18.90 -10.87
C ARG A 232 21.69 19.49 -10.40
N LEU A 233 21.71 20.12 -9.24
CA LEU A 233 20.56 20.79 -8.66
C LEU A 233 20.18 22.00 -9.52
N ASP A 234 18.90 22.09 -9.88
CA ASP A 234 18.31 23.17 -10.66
C ASP A 234 17.21 23.84 -9.84
N LYS A 235 17.44 25.09 -9.43
CA LYS A 235 16.53 25.90 -8.61
C LYS A 235 15.87 27.03 -9.41
N ARG A 236 15.79 26.90 -10.74
CA ARG A 236 15.19 27.93 -11.60
C ARG A 236 13.67 28.00 -11.50
N GLU A 237 13.03 26.91 -11.12
CA GLU A 237 11.59 26.86 -10.84
C GLU A 237 11.33 26.92 -9.32
N ASP A 238 10.08 27.19 -8.93
CA ASP A 238 9.66 27.27 -7.52
C ASP A 238 9.95 25.98 -6.74
N VAL A 239 9.87 24.82 -7.41
CA VAL A 239 10.22 23.52 -6.85
C VAL A 239 11.57 23.08 -7.42
N PRO A 240 12.61 22.92 -6.58
CA PRO A 240 13.91 22.43 -7.04
C PRO A 240 13.81 21.07 -7.72
N ARG A 241 14.57 20.90 -8.80
CA ARG A 241 14.69 19.63 -9.52
C ARG A 241 16.14 19.20 -9.60
N LEU A 242 16.36 17.90 -9.80
CA LEU A 242 17.69 17.36 -10.02
C LEU A 242 17.86 16.97 -11.49
N VAL A 243 18.82 17.55 -12.19
CA VAL A 243 19.20 17.11 -13.54
C VAL A 243 20.13 15.91 -13.41
N ALA A 244 19.63 14.72 -13.70
CA ALA A 244 20.36 13.47 -13.48
C ALA A 244 21.53 13.31 -14.46
N MET A 245 22.69 12.99 -13.90
CA MET A 245 23.94 12.72 -14.62
C MET A 245 24.26 11.23 -14.61
N GLU A 246 24.06 10.55 -13.48
CA GLU A 246 24.31 9.12 -13.30
C GLU A 246 23.21 8.50 -12.43
N LEU A 247 22.95 7.21 -12.64
CA LEU A 247 22.05 6.37 -11.84
C LEU A 247 22.80 5.11 -11.41
N GLN A 248 22.67 4.74 -10.15
CA GLN A 248 23.04 3.42 -9.64
C GLN A 248 21.82 2.83 -8.93
N VAL A 249 21.59 1.52 -9.11
CA VAL A 249 20.56 0.74 -8.40
C VAL A 249 21.26 -0.15 -7.40
#